data_AF-A0A9E6VZP9-F1
#
_entry.id   AF-A0A9E6VZP9-F1
#
_cell.length_a   1.000
_cell.length_b   1.000
_cell.length_c   1.000
_cell.angle_alpha   90.00
_cell.angle_beta   90.00
_cell.angle_gamma   90.00
#
_symmetry.space_group_name_H-M   'P 1'
#
loop_
_entity.id
_entity.type
_entity.pdbx_description
1 polymer ?
#
loop_
_entity_poly.entity_id
_entity_poly.type
_entity_poly.pdbx_seq_one_letter_code
_entity_poly.pdbx_strand_id
1 'polypeptide(L)'
;MAETENNDDSKDETAEAVDAMPTPPDLTSLFQKQTNDINTACQQAAQAFSVFKTRDSDVQTLAQTLSAEVQQVFTMAAAVKTPQMALASIPPVLLVANTAFATVPVTDQKTQGEIQQAFAPFTS
;
A
#
# COMPACT_ATOMS: atom_id res chain seq x y z
N MET A 1 -39.75 -1.61 90.52
CA MET A 1 -41.08 -1.41 89.93
C MET A 1 -40.96 -0.25 88.96
N ALA A 2 -41.40 -0.49 87.72
CA ALA A 2 -41.53 0.43 86.59
C ALA A 2 -40.24 0.91 85.89
N GLU A 3 -40.02 0.26 84.74
CA GLU A 3 -39.21 0.65 83.60
C GLU A 3 -39.70 1.97 82.99
N THR A 4 -38.80 2.77 82.40
CA THR A 4 -39.07 3.42 81.11
C THR A 4 -37.73 3.72 80.42
N GLU A 5 -37.29 2.78 79.59
CA GLU A 5 -36.47 3.05 78.41
C GLU A 5 -37.26 3.93 77.42
N ASN A 6 -36.54 4.84 76.75
CA ASN A 6 -36.64 5.17 75.32
C ASN A 6 -35.81 6.44 75.11
N ASN A 7 -34.55 6.32 74.67
CA ASN A 7 -34.14 6.44 73.26
C ASN A 7 -34.75 7.67 72.57
N ASP A 8 -33.98 8.75 72.50
CA ASP A 8 -34.08 9.67 71.38
C ASP A 8 -32.68 9.85 70.78
N ASP A 9 -32.62 9.34 69.56
CA ASP A 9 -31.50 9.02 68.70
C ASP A 9 -30.93 10.35 68.18
N SER A 10 -29.80 10.79 68.76
CA SER A 10 -28.99 11.86 68.19
C SER A 10 -28.35 11.35 66.90
N LYS A 11 -29.15 11.33 65.82
CA LYS A 11 -28.69 11.07 64.46
C LYS A 11 -28.01 12.32 63.92
N ASP A 12 -26.72 12.38 64.22
CA ASP A 12 -25.73 13.04 63.37
C ASP A 12 -25.71 12.33 62.00
N GLU A 13 -26.63 12.72 61.12
CA GLU A 13 -26.61 12.35 59.69
C GLU A 13 -25.82 13.40 58.91
N THR A 14 -24.51 13.51 59.18
CA THR A 14 -23.55 14.15 58.27
C THR A 14 -22.44 13.20 57.80
N ALA A 15 -22.85 12.04 57.31
CA ALA A 15 -22.05 11.14 56.46
C ALA A 15 -23.08 10.19 55.82
N GLU A 16 -23.26 10.01 54.52
CA GLU A 16 -22.35 10.07 53.39
C GLU A 16 -23.21 10.37 52.14
N ALA A 17 -22.95 11.47 51.46
CA ALA A 17 -23.23 11.58 50.04
C ALA A 17 -21.90 11.91 49.37
N VAL A 18 -20.97 10.96 49.45
CA VAL A 18 -19.88 10.91 48.48
C VAL A 18 -20.58 10.69 47.15
N ASP A 19 -20.69 11.78 46.41
CA ASP A 19 -21.03 11.87 45.00
C ASP A 19 -20.31 10.74 44.26
N ALA A 20 -20.98 9.60 44.13
CA ALA A 20 -20.41 8.40 43.54
C ALA A 20 -20.33 8.66 42.05
N MET A 21 -19.27 9.36 41.64
CA MET A 21 -18.94 9.53 40.24
C MET A 21 -18.96 8.15 39.59
N PRO A 22 -19.79 7.95 38.54
CA PRO A 22 -19.89 6.65 37.89
C PRO A 22 -18.50 6.21 37.45
N THR A 23 -18.17 4.94 37.71
CA THR A 23 -16.90 4.36 37.28
C THR A 23 -16.77 4.56 35.77
N PRO A 24 -15.65 5.14 35.28
CA PRO A 24 -15.49 5.39 33.86
C PRO A 24 -15.59 4.06 33.07
N PRO A 25 -16.16 4.11 31.86
CA PRO A 25 -16.30 2.93 31.03
C PRO A 25 -14.91 2.34 30.69
N ASP A 26 -14.80 1.02 30.73
CA ASP A 26 -13.60 0.32 30.29
C ASP A 26 -13.45 0.46 28.77
N LEU A 27 -12.38 1.14 28.34
CA LEU A 27 -12.05 1.36 26.94
C LEU A 27 -11.11 0.29 26.38
N THR A 28 -10.69 -0.70 27.18
CA THR A 28 -9.68 -1.71 26.78
C THR A 28 -10.08 -2.43 25.49
N SER A 29 -11.34 -2.83 25.36
CA SER A 29 -11.86 -3.48 24.15
C SER A 29 -11.83 -2.56 22.93
N LEU A 30 -12.10 -1.26 23.12
CA LEU A 30 -12.04 -0.26 22.06
C LEU A 30 -10.59 -0.02 21.60
N PHE A 31 -9.65 0.10 22.55
CA PHE A 31 -8.22 0.20 22.26
C PHE A 31 -7.67 -1.03 21.56
N GLN A 32 -8.04 -2.25 22.00
CA GLN A 32 -7.63 -3.49 21.33
C GLN A 32 -8.17 -3.57 19.90
N LYS A 33 -9.44 -3.21 19.70
CA LYS A 33 -10.03 -3.15 18.36
C LYS A 33 -9.29 -2.17 17.46
N GLN A 34 -9.10 -0.93 17.92
CA GLN A 34 -8.38 0.09 17.14
C GLN A 34 -6.94 -0.33 16.83
N THR A 35 -6.25 -0.97 17.77
CA THR A 35 -4.89 -1.49 17.57
C THR A 35 -4.87 -2.56 16.47
N ASN A 36 -5.83 -3.47 16.47
CA ASN A 36 -5.95 -4.50 15.44
C ASN A 36 -6.29 -3.92 14.08
N ASP A 37 -7.19 -2.92 14.03
CA ASP A 37 -7.57 -2.22 12.80
C ASP A 37 -6.35 -1.48 12.20
N ILE A 38 -5.57 -0.77 13.05
CA ILE A 38 -4.33 -0.10 12.63
C ILE A 38 -3.31 -1.11 12.10
N ASN A 39 -3.07 -2.21 12.81
CA ASN A 39 -2.13 -3.23 12.38
C ASN A 39 -2.54 -3.83 11.03
N THR A 40 -3.83 -4.07 10.83
CA THR A 40 -4.38 -4.58 9.57
C THR A 40 -4.18 -3.56 8.44
N ALA A 41 -4.48 -2.29 8.68
CA ALA A 41 -4.27 -1.21 7.70
C ALA A 41 -2.79 -1.06 7.35
N CYS A 42 -1.87 -1.17 8.32
CA CYS A 42 -0.43 -1.14 8.08
C CYS A 42 0.03 -2.30 7.19
N GLN A 43 -0.48 -3.51 7.42
CA GLN A 43 -0.15 -4.67 6.59
C GLN A 43 -0.67 -4.52 5.16
N GLN A 44 -1.93 -4.08 5.01
CA GLN A 44 -2.52 -3.80 3.71
C GLN A 44 -1.76 -2.71 2.97
N ALA A 45 -1.33 -1.65 3.66
CA ALA A 45 -0.55 -0.58 3.07
C ALA A 45 0.81 -1.08 2.61
N ALA A 46 1.51 -1.86 3.44
CA ALA A 46 2.79 -2.46 3.08
C ALA A 46 2.67 -3.35 1.84
N GLN A 47 1.60 -4.14 1.75
CA GLN A 47 1.31 -4.98 0.58
C GLN A 47 1.00 -4.12 -0.65
N ALA A 48 0.23 -3.05 -0.51
CA ALA A 48 -0.05 -2.14 -1.61
C ALA A 48 1.22 -1.43 -2.13
N PHE A 49 2.10 -1.00 -1.23
CA PHE A 49 3.37 -0.40 -1.62
C PHE A 49 4.35 -1.37 -2.28
N SER A 50 4.20 -2.68 -2.05
CA SER A 50 5.04 -3.68 -2.70
C SER A 50 4.85 -3.73 -4.23
N VAL A 51 3.68 -3.36 -4.73
CA VAL A 51 3.41 -3.26 -6.18
C VAL A 51 4.31 -2.23 -6.86
N PHE A 52 4.63 -1.12 -6.19
CA PHE A 52 5.54 -0.14 -6.77
C PHE A 52 6.97 -0.67 -6.89
N LYS A 53 7.39 -1.59 -6.00
CA LYS A 53 8.69 -2.27 -6.15
C LYS A 53 8.71 -3.19 -7.36
N THR A 54 7.63 -3.94 -7.59
CA THR A 54 7.47 -4.78 -8.78
C THR A 54 7.49 -3.93 -10.05
N ARG A 55 6.73 -2.82 -10.07
CA ARG A 55 6.73 -1.87 -11.18
C ARG A 55 8.12 -1.31 -11.45
N ASP A 56 8.82 -0.85 -10.42
CA ASP A 56 10.16 -0.26 -10.59
C ASP A 56 11.15 -1.31 -11.15
N SER A 57 11.04 -2.58 -10.74
CA SER A 57 11.80 -3.70 -11.31
C SER A 57 11.45 -3.97 -12.78
N ASP A 58 10.17 -3.92 -13.15
CA ASP A 58 9.71 -4.09 -14.52
C ASP A 58 10.21 -2.95 -15.42
N VAL A 59 10.15 -1.70 -14.95
CA VAL A 59 10.69 -0.52 -15.64
C VAL A 59 12.21 -0.62 -15.80
N GLN A 60 12.93 -1.08 -14.77
CA GLN A 60 14.37 -1.30 -14.85
C GLN A 60 14.72 -2.34 -15.92
N THR A 61 14.00 -3.46 -15.95
CA THR A 61 14.18 -4.51 -16.95
C THR A 61 13.92 -3.98 -18.36
N LEU A 62 12.83 -3.23 -18.53
CA LEU A 62 12.48 -2.59 -19.80
C LEU A 62 13.58 -1.61 -20.27
N ALA A 63 14.10 -0.78 -19.37
CA ALA A 63 15.16 0.17 -19.68
C ALA A 63 16.46 -0.54 -20.12
N GLN A 64 16.80 -1.67 -19.48
CA GLN A 64 17.94 -2.50 -19.88
C GLN A 64 17.74 -3.12 -21.25
N THR A 65 16.57 -3.70 -21.52
CA THR A 65 16.23 -4.28 -22.83
C THR A 65 16.30 -3.22 -23.93
N LEU A 66 15.70 -2.04 -23.72
CA LEU A 66 15.74 -0.95 -24.68
C LEU A 66 17.19 -0.47 -24.92
N SER A 67 18.00 -0.38 -23.88
CA SER A 67 19.42 0.00 -24.01
C SER A 67 20.21 -1.02 -24.85
N ALA A 68 19.98 -2.32 -24.64
CA ALA A 68 20.61 -3.39 -25.41
C ALA A 68 20.19 -3.34 -26.89
N GLU A 69 18.90 -3.13 -27.16
CA GLU A 69 18.37 -3.00 -28.52
C GLU A 69 18.93 -1.77 -29.24
N VAL A 70 19.00 -0.62 -28.55
CA VAL A 70 19.61 0.60 -29.11
C VAL A 70 21.07 0.35 -29.48
N GLN A 71 21.84 -0.31 -28.61
CA GLN A 71 23.22 -0.71 -28.95
C GLN A 71 23.28 -1.65 -30.16
N GLN A 72 22.33 -2.57 -30.28
CA GLN A 72 22.25 -3.49 -31.42
C GLN A 72 21.96 -2.74 -32.72
N VAL A 73 21.03 -1.79 -32.71
CA VAL A 73 20.72 -0.92 -33.86
C VAL A 73 21.94 -0.07 -34.26
N PHE A 74 22.61 0.56 -33.29
CA PHE A 74 23.83 1.32 -33.57
C PHE A 74 24.96 0.45 -34.12
N THR A 75 25.10 -0.79 -33.62
CA THR A 75 26.09 -1.75 -34.14
C THR A 75 25.78 -2.14 -35.58
N MET A 76 24.51 -2.43 -35.90
CA MET A 76 24.08 -2.70 -37.27
C MET A 76 24.34 -1.51 -38.19
N ALA A 77 23.99 -0.30 -37.75
CA ALA A 77 24.21 0.93 -38.51
C ALA A 77 25.70 1.22 -38.74
N ALA A 78 26.57 0.99 -37.75
CA ALA A 78 28.01 1.15 -37.89
C ALA A 78 28.65 0.10 -38.81
N ALA A 79 28.06 -1.09 -38.92
CA ALA A 79 28.52 -2.15 -39.81
C ALA A 79 28.16 -1.90 -41.30
N VAL A 80 27.23 -0.99 -41.57
CA VAL A 80 26.83 -0.59 -42.91
C VAL A 80 27.91 0.30 -43.53
N LYS A 81 28.64 -0.24 -44.51
CA LYS A 81 29.69 0.49 -45.25
C LYS A 81 29.24 1.03 -46.60
N THR A 82 28.04 0.66 -47.07
CA THR A 82 27.52 1.04 -48.39
C THR A 82 26.01 1.32 -48.35
N PRO A 83 25.48 2.15 -49.27
CA PRO A 83 24.05 2.44 -49.34
C PRO A 83 23.16 1.20 -49.52
N GLN A 84 23.61 0.19 -50.27
CA GLN A 84 22.87 -1.06 -50.46
C GLN A 84 22.74 -1.86 -49.15
N MET A 85 23.79 -1.88 -48.33
CA MET A 85 23.74 -2.52 -46.99
C MET A 85 22.85 -1.73 -46.03
N ALA A 86 22.77 -0.41 -46.17
CA ALA A 86 21.88 0.43 -45.37
C ALA A 86 20.42 0.03 -45.59
N LEU A 87 20.00 -0.10 -46.86
CA LEU A 87 18.65 -0.53 -47.21
C LEU A 87 18.34 -1.94 -46.70
N ALA A 88 19.31 -2.86 -46.76
CA ALA A 88 19.16 -4.21 -46.23
C ALA A 88 19.08 -4.27 -44.69
N SER A 89 19.62 -3.26 -43.99
CA SER A 89 19.56 -3.15 -42.53
C SER A 89 18.25 -2.54 -41.99
N ILE A 90 17.44 -1.91 -42.86
CA ILE A 90 16.17 -1.29 -42.44
C ILE A 90 15.18 -2.33 -41.88
N PRO A 91 14.90 -3.47 -42.55
CA PRO A 91 13.98 -4.48 -42.01
C PRO A 91 14.36 -5.02 -40.62
N PRO A 92 15.61 -5.44 -40.34
CA PRO A 92 15.97 -5.93 -39.01
C PRO A 92 15.95 -4.83 -37.93
N VAL A 93 16.32 -3.58 -38.26
CA VAL A 93 16.22 -2.46 -37.30
C VAL A 93 14.76 -2.15 -36.95
N LEU A 94 13.87 -2.12 -37.95
CA LEU A 94 12.43 -1.93 -37.73
C LEU A 94 11.80 -3.08 -36.94
N LEU A 95 12.25 -4.32 -37.19
CA LEU A 95 11.81 -5.48 -36.43
C LEU A 95 12.17 -5.32 -34.96
N VAL A 96 13.44 -5.03 -34.65
CA VAL A 96 13.92 -4.81 -33.28
C VAL A 96 13.10 -3.72 -32.59
N ALA A 97 12.95 -2.55 -33.22
CA ALA A 97 12.17 -1.45 -32.67
C ALA A 97 10.71 -1.84 -32.36
N ASN A 98 10.04 -2.57 -33.26
CA ASN A 98 8.66 -3.03 -33.03
C ASN A 98 8.56 -3.99 -31.83
N THR A 99 9.55 -4.85 -31.62
CA THR A 99 9.61 -5.75 -30.45
C THR A 99 9.72 -4.96 -29.13
N ALA A 100 10.62 -3.98 -29.04
CA ALA A 100 10.70 -3.12 -27.85
C ALA A 100 9.39 -2.38 -27.61
N PHE A 101 8.85 -1.70 -28.63
CA PHE A 101 7.65 -0.88 -28.46
C PHE A 101 6.41 -1.71 -28.09
N ALA A 102 6.32 -2.97 -28.51
CA ALA A 102 5.20 -3.84 -28.12
C ALA A 102 5.16 -4.15 -26.61
N THR A 103 6.29 -4.07 -25.90
CA THR A 103 6.35 -4.36 -24.46
C THR A 103 5.99 -3.16 -23.56
N VAL A 104 6.02 -1.93 -24.09
CA VAL A 104 5.73 -0.71 -23.33
C VAL A 104 4.25 -0.63 -22.90
N PRO A 105 3.24 -0.78 -23.79
CA PRO A 105 1.83 -0.70 -23.41
C PRO A 105 1.41 -1.79 -22.43
N VAL A 106 2.01 -2.98 -22.55
CA VAL A 106 1.76 -4.12 -21.66
C VAL A 106 2.22 -3.82 -20.24
N THR A 107 3.34 -3.12 -20.09
CA THR A 107 3.88 -2.72 -18.78
C THR A 107 2.97 -1.70 -18.08
N ASP A 108 2.46 -0.71 -18.81
CA ASP A 108 1.55 0.31 -18.27
C ASP A 108 0.20 -0.28 -17.86
N GLN A 109 -0.41 -1.11 -18.71
CA GLN A 109 -1.70 -1.75 -18.39
C GLN A 109 -1.58 -2.71 -17.21
N LYS A 110 -0.51 -3.52 -17.16
CA LYS A 110 -0.21 -4.41 -16.03
C LYS A 110 -0.07 -3.60 -14.74
N THR A 111 0.72 -2.53 -14.78
CA THR A 111 0.96 -1.64 -13.63
C THR A 111 -0.34 -1.02 -13.12
N GLN A 112 -1.21 -0.50 -14.01
CA GLN A 112 -2.49 0.08 -13.59
C GLN A 112 -3.40 -0.98 -12.95
N GLY A 113 -3.47 -2.19 -13.52
CA GLY A 113 -4.24 -3.29 -12.95
C GLY A 113 -3.76 -3.70 -11.57
N GLU A 114 -2.44 -3.88 -11.40
CA GLU A 114 -1.84 -4.25 -10.11
C GLU A 114 -2.05 -3.17 -9.05
N ILE A 115 -1.94 -1.89 -9.40
CA ILE A 115 -2.22 -0.77 -8.48
C ILE A 115 -3.69 -0.75 -8.09
N GLN A 116 -4.63 -0.87 -9.05
CA GLN A 116 -6.06 -0.88 -8.74
C GLN A 116 -6.43 -2.04 -7.80
N GLN A 117 -5.88 -3.23 -8.03
CA GLN A 117 -6.13 -4.40 -7.20
C GLN A 117 -5.52 -4.24 -5.80
N ALA A 118 -4.30 -3.72 -5.70
CA ALA A 118 -3.60 -3.50 -4.44
C ALA A 118 -4.28 -2.44 -3.54
N PHE A 119 -4.88 -1.42 -4.15
CA PHE A 119 -5.54 -0.34 -3.42
C PHE A 119 -7.05 -0.54 -3.21
N ALA A 120 -7.65 -1.60 -3.79
CA ALA A 120 -9.07 -1.92 -3.61
C ALA A 120 -9.54 -1.94 -2.13
N PRO A 121 -8.78 -2.48 -1.15
CA PRO A 121 -9.18 -2.48 0.26
C PRO A 121 -9.34 -1.10 0.90
N PHE A 122 -8.83 -0.04 0.28
CA PHE A 122 -8.92 1.34 0.78
C PHE A 122 -10.04 2.17 0.17
N THR A 123 -10.82 1.59 -0.75
CA THR A 123 -11.87 2.30 -1.51
C THR A 123 -13.30 2.04 -1.03
N SER A 124 -13.45 1.25 0.05
CA SER A 124 -14.73 0.86 0.66
C SER A 124 -15.01 1.60 1.96
#